data_AF-A0A925SMI0-F1
#
_entry.id   AF-A0A925SMI0-F1
#
_cell.length_a   1.000
_cell.length_b   1.000
_cell.length_c   1.000
_cell.angle_alpha   90.00
_cell.angle_beta   90.00
_cell.angle_gamma   90.00
#
_symmetry.space_group_name_H-M   'P 1'
#
loop_
_entity.id
_entity.type
_entity.pdbx_description
1 polymer ?
#
loop_
_entity_poly.entity_id
_entity_poly.type
_entity_poly.pdbx_seq_one_letter_code
_entity_poly.pdbx_strand_id
1 'polypeptide(L)'
;MTDQAGVTLLDPYWPGRPLSMLPGDLSRMVPQGLGLGVPLIVTPYGIGPSPGFYGLDQPSGDPFHGAPTQEPCGGLLYFDDRVELEQLRGALAVIGVHTGRKDFAVFAGQSEDAVAERYLDQVRIISKSGLSHFFDVDQDAKALPDQPIGLGDYVETFIAAQNAKWNQPDRSYGRHLAGTLGGDGDWAKEQLAFGFFVENTSWGVYRLWSRPWLVTK
;
A
#
# COMPACT_ATOMS: atom_id res chain seq x y z
N MET A 1 17.05 0.88 -9.45
CA MET A 1 16.83 2.08 -10.31
C MET A 1 16.72 3.32 -9.41
N THR A 2 16.74 4.52 -9.96
CA THR A 2 16.54 5.75 -9.16
C THR A 2 15.11 6.25 -9.36
N ASP A 3 14.42 6.56 -8.27
CA ASP A 3 13.07 7.15 -8.29
C ASP A 3 13.11 8.66 -8.59
N GLN A 4 11.95 9.27 -8.87
CA GLN A 4 11.84 10.69 -9.23
C GLN A 4 12.46 11.67 -8.21
N ALA A 5 12.48 11.31 -6.92
CA ALA A 5 13.11 12.11 -5.86
C ALA A 5 14.58 11.72 -5.56
N GLY A 6 15.26 10.99 -6.46
CA GLY A 6 16.66 10.60 -6.27
C GLY A 6 16.88 9.41 -5.32
N VAL A 7 15.81 8.79 -4.83
CA VAL A 7 15.85 7.64 -3.92
C VAL A 7 16.35 6.40 -4.66
N THR A 8 17.23 5.64 -4.02
CA THR A 8 17.78 4.39 -4.58
C THR A 8 16.81 3.24 -4.36
N LEU A 9 16.11 2.83 -5.42
CA LEU A 9 15.27 1.63 -5.42
C LEU A 9 16.13 0.39 -5.68
N LEU A 10 16.11 -0.54 -4.72
CA LEU A 10 16.75 -1.84 -4.80
C LEU A 10 15.84 -2.86 -5.49
N ASP A 11 16.48 -3.86 -6.07
CA ASP A 11 15.83 -5.02 -6.68
C ASP A 11 15.22 -5.94 -5.59
N PRO A 12 14.03 -6.56 -5.79
CA PRO A 12 13.42 -7.49 -4.83
C PRO A 12 14.32 -8.67 -4.41
N TYR A 13 15.27 -9.07 -5.25
CA TYR A 13 16.22 -10.15 -5.00
C TYR A 13 17.58 -9.67 -4.44
N TRP A 14 17.74 -8.37 -4.14
CA TRP A 14 18.96 -7.82 -3.52
C TRP A 14 19.26 -8.51 -2.17
N PRO A 15 20.53 -8.84 -1.84
CA PRO A 15 21.77 -8.53 -2.56
C PRO A 15 22.20 -9.63 -3.56
N GLY A 16 21.26 -10.25 -4.29
CA GLY A 16 21.51 -11.37 -5.20
C GLY A 16 21.28 -12.74 -4.57
N ARG A 17 20.53 -12.81 -3.46
CA ARG A 17 20.12 -14.06 -2.79
C ARG A 17 18.68 -13.94 -2.29
N PRO A 18 17.88 -15.02 -2.26
CA PRO A 18 16.56 -14.99 -1.63
C PRO A 18 16.66 -14.53 -0.17
N LEU A 19 15.93 -13.48 0.16
CA LEU A 19 15.83 -12.98 1.53
C LEU A 19 14.96 -13.91 2.38
N SER A 20 15.30 -14.07 3.65
CA SER A 20 14.53 -14.90 4.58
C SER A 20 13.16 -14.29 4.84
N MET A 21 12.08 -15.07 4.72
CA MET A 21 10.73 -14.63 5.07
C MET A 21 10.68 -14.23 6.55
N LEU A 22 10.16 -13.03 6.82
CA LEU A 22 10.09 -12.45 8.17
C LEU A 22 8.74 -12.71 8.86
N PRO A 23 8.67 -12.54 10.20
CA PRO A 23 7.41 -12.22 10.86
C PRO A 23 6.85 -10.92 10.25
N GLY A 24 5.67 -10.97 9.62
CA GLY A 24 5.13 -9.87 8.81
C GLY A 24 5.45 -9.94 7.31
N ASP A 25 6.04 -11.04 6.84
CA ASP A 25 6.06 -11.40 5.42
C ASP A 25 4.63 -11.71 4.92
N LEU A 26 4.32 -11.36 3.67
CA LEU A 26 2.96 -11.48 3.11
C LEU A 26 2.51 -12.95 3.02
N SER A 27 3.44 -13.90 2.97
CA SER A 27 3.12 -15.32 3.08
C SER A 27 2.45 -15.73 4.40
N ARG A 28 2.59 -14.93 5.48
CA ARG A 28 2.07 -15.20 6.84
C ARG A 28 1.74 -13.92 7.61
N MET A 29 0.72 -13.20 7.14
CA MET A 29 0.13 -12.07 7.87
C MET A 29 -0.60 -12.47 9.16
N VAL A 30 -0.61 -11.55 10.13
CA VAL A 30 -1.40 -11.64 11.37
C VAL A 30 -2.28 -10.39 11.45
N PRO A 31 -3.61 -10.50 11.33
CA PRO A 31 -4.49 -9.33 11.28
C PRO A 31 -4.61 -8.65 12.65
N GLN A 32 -4.49 -7.32 12.66
CA GLN A 32 -5.18 -6.48 13.65
C GLN A 32 -6.34 -5.75 12.99
N GLY A 33 -7.50 -6.39 13.03
CA GLY A 33 -8.77 -5.87 12.56
C GLY A 33 -9.90 -6.77 13.04
N LEU A 34 -10.90 -6.20 13.72
CA LEU A 34 -12.03 -6.97 14.22
C LEU A 34 -12.98 -7.30 13.05
N GLY A 35 -13.06 -8.57 12.67
CA GLY A 35 -14.03 -9.08 11.70
C GLY A 35 -15.47 -9.07 12.27
N LEU A 36 -16.02 -7.87 12.47
CA LEU A 36 -17.33 -7.64 13.10
C LEU A 36 -18.34 -7.05 12.12
N GLY A 37 -18.98 -7.94 11.36
CA GLY A 37 -20.16 -7.63 10.55
C GLY A 37 -19.86 -7.28 9.10
N VAL A 38 -20.84 -7.58 8.24
CA VAL A 38 -20.83 -7.20 6.82
C VAL A 38 -21.38 -5.76 6.72
N PRO A 39 -20.78 -4.85 5.92
CA PRO A 39 -21.41 -3.58 5.61
C PRO A 39 -22.75 -3.82 4.89
N LEU A 40 -23.83 -3.24 5.42
CA LEU A 40 -25.20 -3.44 4.93
C LEU A 40 -25.54 -2.43 3.83
N ILE A 41 -25.30 -2.81 2.58
CA ILE A 41 -25.72 -2.02 1.42
C ILE A 41 -27.23 -2.17 1.22
N VAL A 42 -27.98 -1.09 1.43
CA VAL A 42 -29.42 -1.01 1.17
C VAL A 42 -29.64 -0.44 -0.23
N THR A 43 -30.04 -1.27 -1.19
CA THR A 43 -30.42 -0.78 -2.52
C THR A 43 -31.83 -0.17 -2.48
N PRO A 44 -32.10 0.96 -3.17
CA PRO A 44 -33.36 1.69 -3.05
C PRO A 44 -34.60 0.95 -3.59
N TYR A 45 -34.43 -0.19 -4.26
CA TYR A 45 -35.51 -0.97 -4.90
C TYR A 45 -35.41 -2.48 -4.63
N GLY A 46 -34.57 -2.92 -3.69
CA GLY A 46 -34.36 -4.34 -3.39
C GLY A 46 -35.43 -4.97 -2.49
N ILE A 47 -35.95 -6.15 -2.84
CA ILE A 47 -36.85 -6.93 -1.97
C ILE A 47 -36.00 -7.74 -0.97
N GLY A 48 -35.42 -7.03 0.00
CA GLY A 48 -34.52 -7.59 1.01
C GLY A 48 -33.04 -7.66 0.58
N PRO A 49 -32.15 -8.15 1.47
CA PRO A 49 -30.72 -8.20 1.21
C PRO A 49 -30.36 -9.27 0.17
N SER A 50 -29.86 -8.81 -0.98
CA SER A 50 -29.20 -9.66 -1.98
C SER A 50 -27.72 -9.79 -1.68
N PRO A 51 -27.04 -10.91 -2.02
CA PRO A 51 -25.59 -10.86 -2.26
C PRO A 51 -25.27 -9.76 -3.28
N GLY A 52 -24.15 -9.05 -3.08
CA GLY A 52 -23.81 -7.82 -3.79
C GLY A 52 -23.69 -7.99 -5.30
N PHE A 53 -24.07 -6.96 -6.06
CA PHE A 53 -24.05 -6.95 -7.53
C PHE A 53 -22.64 -7.15 -8.12
N TYR A 54 -21.60 -6.69 -7.40
CA TYR A 54 -20.18 -6.90 -7.71
C TYR A 54 -19.52 -8.00 -6.83
N GLY A 55 -20.33 -8.86 -6.20
CA GLY A 55 -19.87 -9.92 -5.28
C GLY A 55 -19.68 -9.47 -3.83
N LEU A 56 -19.12 -10.37 -3.03
CA LEU A 56 -18.69 -10.15 -1.64
C LEU A 56 -17.25 -10.68 -1.50
N ASP A 57 -16.36 -9.86 -0.94
CA ASP A 57 -15.02 -10.29 -0.57
C ASP A 57 -15.06 -11.31 0.58
N GLN A 58 -14.21 -12.34 0.52
CA GLN A 58 -14.09 -13.28 1.64
C GLN A 58 -13.23 -12.68 2.76
N PRO A 59 -13.63 -12.81 4.04
CA PRO A 59 -12.81 -12.33 5.15
C PRO A 59 -11.42 -12.98 5.15
N SER A 60 -10.38 -12.15 5.11
CA SER A 60 -8.98 -12.59 5.13
C SER A 60 -8.21 -11.92 6.27
N GLY A 61 -7.19 -12.61 6.77
CA GLY A 61 -6.24 -12.07 7.75
C GLY A 61 -5.07 -11.29 7.14
N ASP A 62 -5.00 -11.25 5.81
CA ASP A 62 -4.01 -10.48 5.04
C ASP A 62 -4.57 -9.09 4.68
N PRO A 63 -3.79 -7.99 4.79
CA PRO A 63 -4.26 -6.63 4.59
C PRO A 63 -4.38 -6.21 3.12
N PHE A 64 -4.01 -7.05 2.15
CA PHE A 64 -4.33 -6.84 0.74
C PHE A 64 -5.67 -7.51 0.41
N HIS A 65 -5.79 -8.79 0.73
CA HIS A 65 -6.97 -9.61 0.42
C HIS A 65 -8.17 -9.32 1.33
N GLY A 66 -7.91 -8.86 2.56
CA GLY A 66 -8.93 -8.47 3.55
C GLY A 66 -9.31 -6.98 3.49
N ALA A 67 -8.67 -6.19 2.62
CA ALA A 67 -9.13 -4.83 2.32
C ALA A 67 -10.32 -4.90 1.34
N PRO A 68 -11.55 -4.53 1.74
CA PRO A 68 -12.73 -4.61 0.88
C PRO A 68 -12.52 -3.86 -0.44
N THR A 69 -13.06 -4.41 -1.52
CA THR A 69 -13.00 -3.82 -2.87
C THR A 69 -13.85 -2.57 -3.03
N GLN A 70 -14.85 -2.37 -2.16
CA GLN A 70 -15.88 -1.32 -2.27
C GLN A 70 -15.68 -0.16 -1.29
N GLU A 71 -14.58 -0.14 -0.54
CA GLU A 71 -14.21 0.95 0.37
C GLU A 71 -12.73 1.31 0.19
N PRO A 72 -12.33 2.56 0.51
CA PRO A 72 -10.91 2.93 0.58
C PRO A 72 -10.25 2.31 1.82
N CYS A 73 -11.02 1.68 2.71
CA CYS A 73 -10.51 1.13 3.95
C CYS A 73 -9.63 -0.10 3.71
N GLY A 74 -8.47 0.00 4.34
CA GLY A 74 -7.34 -0.97 4.32
C GLY A 74 -4.60 -0.69 5.43
N GLY A 75 -3.64 -1.68 5.67
CA GLY A 75 -2.49 -1.64 6.58
C GLY A 75 -2.89 -1.28 8.02
N LEU A 76 -2.26 -0.24 8.54
CA LEU A 76 -2.57 0.46 9.79
C LEU A 76 -3.18 1.85 9.50
N LEU A 77 -2.93 2.40 8.31
CA LEU A 77 -3.53 3.61 7.77
C LEU A 77 -3.79 3.39 6.27
N TYR A 78 -5.06 3.46 5.85
CA TYR A 78 -5.43 3.50 4.44
C TYR A 78 -6.12 4.85 4.13
N PHE A 79 -5.93 5.42 2.94
CA PHE A 79 -6.42 6.75 2.56
C PHE A 79 -6.60 6.90 1.04
N ASP A 80 -7.33 7.93 0.59
CA ASP A 80 -7.60 8.20 -0.83
C ASP A 80 -6.55 9.13 -1.47
N ASP A 81 -6.77 9.51 -2.74
CA ASP A 81 -5.90 10.43 -3.49
C ASP A 81 -5.98 11.90 -3.03
N ARG A 82 -6.70 12.21 -1.94
CA ARG A 82 -7.03 13.57 -1.49
C ARG A 82 -6.56 13.88 -0.06
N VAL A 83 -5.78 12.99 0.56
CA VAL A 83 -5.24 13.24 1.90
C VAL A 83 -4.32 14.47 1.92
N GLU A 84 -4.57 15.38 2.85
CA GLU A 84 -3.67 16.52 3.08
C GLU A 84 -2.33 16.03 3.64
N LEU A 85 -1.23 16.40 3.00
CA LEU A 85 0.09 15.84 3.28
C LEU A 85 0.55 16.07 4.73
N GLU A 86 0.20 17.23 5.31
CA GLU A 86 0.45 17.52 6.73
C GLU A 86 -0.31 16.57 7.68
N GLN A 87 -1.55 16.23 7.34
CA GLN A 87 -2.36 15.27 8.11
C GLN A 87 -1.76 13.85 8.00
N LEU A 88 -1.30 13.46 6.81
CA LEU A 88 -0.60 12.19 6.62
C LEU A 88 0.70 12.12 7.43
N ARG A 89 1.53 13.17 7.42
CA ARG A 89 2.75 13.25 8.27
C ARG A 89 2.40 13.15 9.76
N GLY A 90 1.32 13.82 10.19
CA GLY A 90 0.81 13.72 11.56
C GLY A 90 0.40 12.29 11.93
N ALA A 91 -0.39 11.63 11.08
CA ALA A 91 -0.83 10.26 11.28
C ALA A 91 0.35 9.28 11.34
N LEU A 92 1.30 9.38 10.40
CA LEU A 92 2.54 8.60 10.37
C LEU A 92 3.35 8.77 11.67
N ALA A 93 3.50 10.01 12.15
CA ALA A 93 4.20 10.28 13.41
C ALA A 93 3.47 9.67 14.64
N VAL A 94 2.14 9.71 14.67
CA VAL A 94 1.32 9.10 15.74
C VAL A 94 1.49 7.58 15.80
N ILE A 95 1.60 6.90 14.66
CA ILE A 95 1.87 5.44 14.61
C ILE A 95 3.36 5.09 14.75
N GLY A 96 4.21 6.05 15.15
CA GLY A 96 5.63 5.82 15.47
C GLY A 96 6.56 5.76 14.25
N VAL A 97 6.12 6.17 13.06
CA VAL A 97 6.99 6.23 11.87
C VAL A 97 7.98 7.38 12.02
N HIS A 98 9.27 7.05 11.94
CA HIS A 98 10.35 8.04 11.98
C HIS A 98 10.46 8.79 10.63
N THR A 99 9.56 9.73 10.37
CA THR A 99 9.43 10.45 9.09
C THR A 99 10.71 11.18 8.64
N GLY A 100 11.54 11.65 9.57
CA GLY A 100 12.84 12.27 9.27
C GLY A 100 14.01 11.31 9.00
N ARG A 101 13.80 9.99 9.07
CA ARG A 101 14.86 8.97 8.89
C ARG A 101 15.40 8.96 7.46
N LYS A 102 16.71 8.77 7.28
CA LYS A 102 17.40 8.68 5.96
C LYS A 102 18.23 7.40 5.75
N ASP A 103 18.55 6.68 6.83
CA ASP A 103 19.22 5.38 6.82
C ASP A 103 18.29 4.23 6.42
N PHE A 104 17.60 4.35 5.28
CA PHE A 104 16.66 3.34 4.78
C PHE A 104 16.95 2.88 3.36
N ALA A 105 16.49 1.68 3.05
CA ALA A 105 16.44 1.09 1.73
C ALA A 105 14.97 0.94 1.29
N VAL A 106 14.75 0.96 -0.03
CA VAL A 106 13.44 0.79 -0.63
C VAL A 106 13.49 -0.36 -1.64
N PHE A 107 12.56 -1.30 -1.51
CA PHE A 107 12.38 -2.43 -2.42
C PHE A 107 11.02 -2.24 -3.09
N ALA A 108 11.01 -2.07 -4.42
CA ALA A 108 9.79 -1.82 -5.19
C ALA A 108 9.33 -3.08 -5.92
N GLY A 109 8.02 -3.31 -5.96
CA GLY A 109 7.37 -4.37 -6.73
C GLY A 109 6.10 -3.86 -7.39
N GLN A 110 5.80 -4.36 -8.58
CA GLN A 110 4.54 -4.13 -9.28
C GLN A 110 3.79 -5.46 -9.35
N SER A 111 2.46 -5.43 -9.21
CA SER A 111 1.61 -6.61 -9.33
C SER A 111 1.59 -7.16 -10.78
N GLU A 112 1.54 -8.48 -10.90
CA GLU A 112 1.30 -9.20 -12.16
C GLU A 112 -0.21 -9.41 -12.40
N ASP A 113 -1.00 -9.63 -11.33
CA ASP A 113 -2.47 -9.67 -11.35
C ASP A 113 -3.07 -8.84 -10.21
N ALA A 114 -3.39 -7.58 -10.49
CA ALA A 114 -3.95 -6.65 -9.51
C ALA A 114 -5.36 -7.04 -9.00
N VAL A 115 -6.08 -7.92 -9.71
CA VAL A 115 -7.37 -8.45 -9.25
C VAL A 115 -7.15 -9.48 -8.15
N ALA A 116 -6.19 -10.38 -8.34
CA ALA A 116 -5.82 -11.40 -7.36
C ALA A 116 -5.04 -10.81 -6.17
N GLU A 117 -4.01 -10.01 -6.45
CA GLU A 117 -3.07 -9.48 -5.45
C GLU A 117 -3.59 -8.24 -4.69
N ARG A 118 -4.64 -7.58 -5.18
CA ARG A 118 -5.30 -6.40 -4.57
C ARG A 118 -4.44 -5.12 -4.41
N TYR A 119 -3.30 -5.02 -5.09
CA TYR A 119 -2.51 -3.78 -5.21
C TYR A 119 -2.04 -3.55 -6.65
N LEU A 120 -1.51 -2.36 -6.94
CA LEU A 120 -0.96 -1.98 -8.25
C LEU A 120 0.58 -1.96 -8.19
N ASP A 121 1.11 -1.05 -7.39
CA ASP A 121 2.52 -0.95 -7.04
C ASP A 121 2.67 -0.99 -5.51
N GLN A 122 3.73 -1.61 -5.02
CA GLN A 122 4.08 -1.64 -3.61
C GLN A 122 5.56 -1.31 -3.39
N VAL A 123 5.87 -0.71 -2.24
CA VAL A 123 7.22 -0.47 -1.77
C VAL A 123 7.38 -0.91 -0.32
N ARG A 124 8.41 -1.71 -0.05
CA ARG A 124 8.84 -2.08 1.31
C ARG A 124 10.01 -1.18 1.69
N ILE A 125 9.88 -0.51 2.83
CA ILE A 125 10.86 0.44 3.35
C ILE A 125 11.49 -0.20 4.59
N ILE A 126 12.81 -0.36 4.61
CA ILE A 126 13.54 -1.05 5.68
C ILE A 126 14.72 -0.19 6.11
N SER A 127 14.91 0.08 7.40
CA SER A 127 16.14 0.74 7.86
C SER A 127 17.38 -0.13 7.63
N LYS A 128 18.56 0.47 7.53
CA LYS A 128 19.83 -0.27 7.42
C LYS A 128 20.10 -1.15 8.64
N SER A 129 19.66 -0.73 9.82
CA SER A 129 19.74 -1.54 11.03
C SER A 129 18.80 -2.75 10.97
N GLY A 130 17.59 -2.57 10.43
CA GLY A 130 16.65 -3.65 10.14
C GLY A 130 17.21 -4.63 9.11
N LEU A 131 17.85 -4.14 8.03
CA LEU A 131 18.50 -4.99 7.03
C LEU A 131 19.60 -5.86 7.64
N SER A 132 20.50 -5.23 8.40
CA SER A 132 21.61 -5.91 9.08
C SER A 132 21.10 -7.00 10.03
N HIS A 133 20.08 -6.69 10.83
CA HIS A 133 19.54 -7.60 11.85
C HIS A 133 18.75 -8.78 11.28
N PHE A 134 17.92 -8.53 10.26
CA PHE A 134 16.94 -9.51 9.79
C PHE A 134 17.41 -10.40 8.65
N PHE A 135 18.39 -9.97 7.85
CA PHE A 135 18.79 -10.68 6.63
C PHE A 135 20.27 -11.09 6.59
N ASP A 136 21.05 -10.79 7.63
CA ASP A 136 22.49 -11.09 7.73
C ASP A 136 23.32 -10.51 6.57
N VAL A 137 23.05 -9.23 6.27
CA VAL A 137 23.64 -8.43 5.17
C VAL A 137 24.36 -7.19 5.70
N ASP A 138 24.95 -7.27 6.90
CA ASP A 138 25.46 -6.09 7.64
C ASP A 138 26.49 -5.25 6.87
N GLN A 139 27.36 -5.87 6.06
CA GLN A 139 28.31 -5.14 5.21
C GLN A 139 27.60 -4.44 4.04
N ASP A 140 26.70 -5.13 3.33
CA ASP A 140 25.96 -4.56 2.20
C ASP A 140 25.03 -3.43 2.65
N ALA A 141 24.33 -3.61 3.77
CA ALA A 141 23.45 -2.60 4.36
C ALA A 141 24.21 -1.34 4.81
N LYS A 142 25.46 -1.48 5.26
CA LYS A 142 26.35 -0.34 5.57
C LYS A 142 26.95 0.31 4.31
N ALA A 143 27.11 -0.44 3.22
CA ALA A 143 27.62 0.07 1.95
C ALA A 143 26.56 0.87 1.15
N LEU A 144 25.27 0.68 1.43
CA LEU A 144 24.20 1.51 0.86
C LEU A 144 24.37 2.99 1.26
N PRO A 145 24.16 3.95 0.35
CA PRO A 145 24.12 5.37 0.69
C PRO A 145 22.91 5.70 1.58
N ASP A 146 22.96 6.80 2.34
CA ASP A 146 21.74 7.36 2.94
C ASP A 146 20.87 8.00 1.85
N GLN A 147 19.55 7.97 2.02
CA GLN A 147 18.64 8.54 1.03
C GLN A 147 18.69 10.08 1.06
N PRO A 148 18.50 10.77 -0.09
CA PRO A 148 18.58 12.22 -0.14
C PRO A 148 17.48 12.92 0.67
N ILE A 149 16.32 12.28 0.79
CA ILE A 149 15.11 12.78 1.45
C ILE A 149 14.75 11.95 2.69
N GLY A 150 13.90 12.47 3.57
CA GLY A 150 13.36 11.73 4.71
C GLY A 150 12.30 10.71 4.28
N LEU A 151 12.07 9.69 5.11
CA LEU A 151 11.04 8.67 4.88
C LEU A 151 9.64 9.26 4.64
N GLY A 152 9.26 10.32 5.37
CA GLY A 152 7.97 11.01 5.17
C GLY A 152 7.87 11.66 3.79
N ASP A 153 8.94 12.35 3.36
CA ASP A 153 9.05 12.93 2.02
C ASP A 153 8.99 11.85 0.93
N TYR A 154 9.51 10.65 1.22
CA TYR A 154 9.45 9.50 0.31
C TYR A 154 8.03 8.91 0.18
N VAL A 155 7.27 8.81 1.27
CA VAL A 155 5.85 8.41 1.22
C VAL A 155 5.05 9.37 0.33
N GLU A 156 5.26 10.68 0.48
CA GLU A 156 4.62 11.70 -0.37
C GLU A 156 5.06 11.61 -1.84
N THR A 157 6.36 11.36 -2.08
CA THR A 157 6.90 11.11 -3.44
C THR A 157 6.20 9.93 -4.10
N PHE A 158 6.05 8.81 -3.39
CA PHE A 158 5.35 7.63 -3.90
C PHE A 158 3.89 7.95 -4.24
N ILE A 159 3.16 8.63 -3.34
CA ILE A 159 1.77 9.04 -3.57
C ILE A 159 1.64 9.95 -4.80
N ALA A 160 2.56 10.90 -4.98
CA ALA A 160 2.59 11.79 -6.15
C ALA A 160 2.89 11.02 -7.45
N ALA A 161 3.88 10.12 -7.44
CA ALA A 161 4.23 9.29 -8.58
C ALA A 161 3.09 8.32 -8.97
N GLN A 162 2.41 7.74 -7.99
CA GLN A 162 1.25 6.87 -8.21
C GLN A 162 0.05 7.64 -8.76
N ASN A 163 -0.24 8.83 -8.25
CA ASN A 163 -1.23 9.72 -8.84
C ASN A 163 -0.91 10.06 -10.30
N ALA A 164 0.35 10.40 -10.60
CA ALA A 164 0.79 10.70 -11.96
C ALA A 164 0.79 9.47 -12.91
N LYS A 165 0.90 8.24 -12.36
CA LYS A 165 0.85 6.98 -13.13
C LYS A 165 -0.59 6.53 -13.44
N TRP A 166 -1.50 6.63 -12.48
CA TRP A 166 -2.82 5.99 -12.55
C TRP A 166 -3.99 6.95 -12.78
N ASN A 167 -3.94 8.16 -12.21
CA ASN A 167 -4.98 9.17 -12.38
C ASN A 167 -4.74 10.03 -13.64
N GLN A 168 -5.78 10.74 -14.09
CA GLN A 168 -5.62 11.79 -15.11
C GLN A 168 -5.47 13.15 -14.41
N PRO A 169 -4.81 14.13 -15.06
CA PRO A 169 -4.87 15.52 -14.62
C PRO A 169 -6.32 15.94 -14.31
N ASP A 170 -6.50 16.53 -13.14
CA ASP A 170 -7.79 16.99 -12.60
C ASP A 170 -8.88 15.90 -12.42
N ARG A 171 -8.53 14.60 -12.37
CA ARG A 171 -9.50 13.48 -12.25
C ARG A 171 -9.01 12.25 -11.47
N SER A 172 -9.61 12.02 -10.30
CA SER A 172 -9.49 10.79 -9.47
C SER A 172 -9.98 9.47 -10.13
N TYR A 173 -10.54 9.54 -11.34
CA TYR A 173 -11.05 8.38 -12.09
C TYR A 173 -10.25 8.24 -13.39
N GLY A 174 -8.99 7.83 -13.26
CA GLY A 174 -8.09 7.65 -14.39
C GLY A 174 -8.47 6.48 -15.30
N ARG A 175 -8.33 6.64 -16.62
CA ARG A 175 -8.54 5.54 -17.59
C ARG A 175 -7.62 4.32 -17.38
N HIS A 176 -6.54 4.48 -16.61
CA HIS A 176 -5.58 3.41 -16.33
C HIS A 176 -6.06 2.46 -15.20
N LEU A 177 -7.12 2.81 -14.49
CA LEU A 177 -7.77 1.97 -13.45
C LEU A 177 -9.09 1.35 -13.92
N ALA A 178 -9.62 1.79 -15.07
CA ALA A 178 -10.97 1.44 -15.51
C ALA A 178 -11.11 -0.06 -15.82
N GLY A 179 -12.00 -0.74 -15.09
CA GLY A 179 -12.24 -2.18 -15.20
C GLY A 179 -11.25 -3.05 -14.41
N THR A 180 -10.27 -2.48 -13.68
CA THR A 180 -9.32 -3.26 -12.85
C THR A 180 -9.99 -4.01 -11.69
N LEU A 181 -11.22 -3.64 -11.29
CA LEU A 181 -12.05 -4.41 -10.36
C LEU A 181 -13.41 -4.78 -10.97
N GLY A 182 -13.56 -4.68 -12.30
CA GLY A 182 -14.84 -4.91 -12.99
C GLY A 182 -15.83 -3.75 -12.91
N GLY A 183 -15.36 -2.52 -12.63
CA GLY A 183 -16.17 -1.31 -12.72
C GLY A 183 -16.71 -1.08 -14.13
N ASP A 184 -18.02 -0.85 -14.24
CA ASP A 184 -18.71 -0.64 -15.52
C ASP A 184 -18.59 0.80 -16.05
N GLY A 185 -18.13 1.75 -15.22
CA GLY A 185 -18.00 3.16 -15.58
C GLY A 185 -19.28 3.99 -15.44
N ASP A 186 -20.42 3.35 -15.17
CA ASP A 186 -21.75 3.99 -15.09
C ASP A 186 -22.33 3.94 -13.67
N TRP A 187 -22.21 2.82 -12.97
CA TRP A 187 -22.64 2.61 -11.58
C TRP A 187 -21.45 2.45 -10.62
N ALA A 188 -20.36 1.82 -11.07
CA ALA A 188 -19.13 1.67 -10.30
C ALA A 188 -17.89 2.12 -11.09
N LYS A 189 -16.93 2.75 -10.40
CA LYS A 189 -15.67 3.24 -10.97
C LYS A 189 -14.51 2.96 -10.05
N GLU A 190 -13.40 2.51 -10.60
CA GLU A 190 -12.15 2.44 -9.86
C GLU A 190 -11.58 3.84 -9.57
N GLN A 191 -11.28 4.11 -8.31
CA GLN A 191 -10.47 5.25 -7.84
C GLN A 191 -9.17 4.73 -7.21
N LEU A 192 -8.12 5.55 -7.23
CA LEU A 192 -6.86 5.25 -6.56
C LEU A 192 -7.02 5.39 -5.03
N ALA A 193 -6.56 4.37 -4.28
CA ALA A 193 -6.37 4.44 -2.84
C ALA A 193 -4.99 3.90 -2.45
N PHE A 194 -4.60 4.18 -1.22
CA PHE A 194 -3.32 3.80 -0.64
C PHE A 194 -3.49 3.03 0.66
N GLY A 195 -2.58 2.10 0.93
CA GLY A 195 -2.44 1.43 2.22
C GLY A 195 -1.03 1.58 2.77
N PHE A 196 -0.90 1.79 4.08
CA PHE A 196 0.37 1.90 4.79
C PHE A 196 0.38 1.02 6.04
N PHE A 197 1.38 0.15 6.17
CA PHE A 197 1.52 -0.80 7.27
C PHE A 197 2.89 -0.70 7.94
N VAL A 198 2.92 -0.83 9.27
CA VAL A 198 4.14 -0.89 10.07
C VAL A 198 4.42 -2.36 10.40
N GLU A 199 5.33 -2.99 9.65
CA GLU A 199 5.72 -4.38 9.90
C GLU A 199 6.54 -4.50 11.20
N ASN A 200 7.43 -3.54 11.47
CA ASN A 200 8.18 -3.46 12.72
C ASN A 200 8.71 -2.05 13.00
N THR A 201 8.08 -1.32 13.94
CA THR A 201 8.48 0.06 14.29
C THR A 201 9.90 0.13 14.84
N SER A 202 10.30 -0.82 15.68
CA SER A 202 11.62 -0.82 16.37
C SER A 202 12.78 -0.93 15.38
N TRP A 203 12.58 -1.67 14.30
CA TRP A 203 13.57 -1.86 13.23
C TRP A 203 13.29 -1.01 11.99
N GLY A 204 12.32 -0.10 12.04
CA GLY A 204 11.96 0.78 10.93
C GLY A 204 11.59 0.02 9.66
N VAL A 205 10.74 -1.00 9.78
CA VAL A 205 10.23 -1.82 8.67
C VAL A 205 8.78 -1.45 8.41
N TYR A 206 8.50 -1.02 7.18
CA TYR A 206 7.21 -0.48 6.76
C TYR A 206 6.86 -0.94 5.34
N ARG A 207 5.58 -0.88 4.98
CA ARG A 207 5.10 -1.11 3.62
C ARG A 207 4.10 -0.04 3.22
N LEU A 208 4.18 0.43 1.99
CA LEU A 208 3.27 1.38 1.36
C LEU A 208 2.86 0.81 -0.01
N TRP A 209 1.59 0.90 -0.38
CA TRP A 209 1.11 0.44 -1.68
C TRP A 209 -0.05 1.27 -2.19
N SER A 210 -0.25 1.23 -3.50
CA SER A 210 -1.44 1.72 -4.19
C SER A 210 -2.38 0.56 -4.53
N ARG A 211 -3.69 0.82 -4.58
CA ARG A 211 -4.72 -0.14 -5.00
C ARG A 211 -5.87 0.57 -5.73
N PRO A 212 -6.61 -0.11 -6.62
CA PRO A 212 -7.94 0.33 -7.02
C PRO A 212 -8.94 0.06 -5.87
N TRP A 213 -10.01 0.84 -5.83
CA TRP A 213 -11.25 0.49 -5.11
C TRP A 213 -12.46 0.98 -5.89
N LEU A 214 -13.58 0.25 -5.82
CA LEU A 214 -14.83 0.53 -6.53
C LEU A 214 -15.65 1.58 -5.78
N VAL A 215 -15.70 2.79 -6.34
CA VAL A 215 -16.60 3.86 -5.92
C VAL A 215 -17.95 3.67 -6.62
N THR A 216 -19.01 3.54 -5.84
CA THR A 216 -20.39 3.44 -6.33
C THR A 216 -21.15 4.76 -6.19
N LYS A 217 -22.32 4.87 -6.83
CA LYS A 217 -23.23 6.03 -6.78
C LYS A 217 -24.37 5.87 -5.79
#